data_AF-A0A3B9D2M4-F1
#
_entry.id   AF-A0A3B9D2M4-F1
#
_cell.length_a   1.000
_cell.length_b   1.000
_cell.length_c   1.000
_cell.angle_alpha   90.00
_cell.angle_beta   90.00
_cell.angle_gamma   90.00
#
_symmetry.space_group_name_H-M   'P 1'
#
loop_
_entity.id
_entity.type
_entity.pdbx_description
1 polymer ?
#
loop_
_entity_poly.entity_id
_entity_poly.type
_entity_poly.pdbx_seq_one_letter_code
_entity_poly.pdbx_strand_id
1 'polypeptide(L)'
;MVVIILLPLLTSGCGSPEDLPEVRLEQAVLLQERGEFEKAIRVYTSLDSELGQLADLDHNRGYCYEQLGLIERAVENYERCITKDPQHLSALNNLAAILARQKKYNEAAELFTRIVQRDPTNVLALRNRGLCYFDAGRSEDALVDYNAALSISPDDSQTLFQRGNLRVRREELDLAIADYSAAIQSNTDFAHAWLNRGLAHQQLNHIEESHRDLQRASELDSGIVLAGMSLINDGTDRRTTEISVIPAPEWKLVREAAIRQLNFMGFEDLQILGELKGEYSAIIEGTRNGATRQIWVCLHRLPTAVFPIVAPASETSLLVFKSMSESESGLAVTSWREAWDPRQAILPAATVRIDLAEQPIQLQLIPQAVEE
;
A
#
# COMPACT_ATOMS: atom_id res chain seq x y z
N MET A 1 -17.28 14.99 19.42
CA MET A 1 -18.67 14.76 19.85
C MET A 1 -19.19 16.07 20.44
N VAL A 2 -19.91 16.87 19.65
CA VAL A 2 -20.64 18.05 20.13
C VAL A 2 -22.10 17.76 19.79
N VAL A 3 -22.87 17.41 20.82
CA VAL A 3 -24.32 17.27 20.71
C VAL A 3 -24.88 18.69 20.75
N ILE A 4 -25.20 19.25 19.58
CA ILE A 4 -25.92 20.52 19.50
C ILE A 4 -27.40 20.19 19.70
N ILE A 5 -27.90 20.37 20.93
CA ILE A 5 -29.32 20.35 21.22
C ILE A 5 -29.88 21.71 20.79
N LEU A 6 -30.41 21.80 19.56
CA LEU A 6 -31.18 22.95 19.11
C LEU A 6 -32.64 22.76 19.54
N LEU A 7 -33.07 23.53 20.54
CA LEU A 7 -34.48 23.67 20.93
C LEU A 7 -35.28 24.26 19.76
N PRO A 8 -36.37 23.61 19.31
CA PRO A 8 -37.14 24.11 18.18
C PRO A 8 -37.95 25.35 18.60
N LEU A 9 -37.68 26.48 17.93
CA LEU A 9 -38.54 27.65 17.94
C LEU A 9 -39.81 27.30 17.13
N LEU A 10 -40.91 27.12 17.85
CA LEU A 10 -42.24 26.84 17.30
C LEU A 10 -42.69 27.95 16.34
N THR A 11 -42.61 27.69 15.04
CA THR A 11 -43.44 28.38 14.05
C THR A 11 -44.46 27.42 13.46
N SER A 12 -45.72 27.82 13.59
CA SER A 12 -46.95 27.13 13.23
C SER A 12 -47.00 26.68 11.76
N GLY A 13 -46.90 25.38 11.53
CA GLY A 13 -47.27 24.70 10.27
C GLY A 13 -47.74 23.28 10.59
N CYS A 14 -48.80 22.81 9.93
CA CYS A 14 -49.51 21.55 10.20
C CYS A 14 -48.72 20.25 9.88
N GLY A 15 -47.43 20.17 10.17
CA GLY A 15 -46.64 18.94 10.12
C GLY A 15 -46.59 18.26 11.49
N SER A 16 -46.45 16.94 11.52
CA SER A 16 -46.06 16.26 12.75
C SER A 16 -44.62 16.71 13.12
N PRO A 17 -44.20 16.67 14.39
CA PRO A 17 -42.84 17.04 14.77
C PRO A 17 -41.75 16.27 14.00
N GLU A 18 -42.09 15.08 13.49
CA GLU A 18 -41.22 14.22 12.66
C GLU A 18 -40.97 14.79 11.26
N ASP A 19 -41.82 15.70 10.77
CA ASP A 19 -41.69 16.32 9.44
C ASP A 19 -40.75 17.54 9.44
N LEU A 20 -40.31 18.01 10.61
CA LEU A 20 -39.41 19.16 10.70
C LEU A 20 -38.06 18.84 10.03
N PRO A 21 -37.50 19.76 9.22
CA PRO A 21 -36.23 19.54 8.53
C PRO A 21 -35.08 19.18 9.49
N GLU A 22 -35.05 19.78 10.67
CA GLU A 22 -34.01 19.55 11.68
C GLU A 22 -34.11 18.13 12.27
N VAL A 23 -35.32 17.63 12.52
CA VAL A 23 -35.55 16.27 13.03
C VAL A 23 -35.17 15.23 11.98
N ARG A 24 -35.52 15.48 10.71
CA ARG A 24 -35.10 14.64 9.58
C ARG A 24 -33.58 14.66 9.39
N LEU A 25 -32.92 15.79 9.64
CA LEU A 25 -31.45 15.88 9.60
C LEU A 25 -30.83 15.00 10.70
N GLU A 26 -31.31 15.07 11.93
CA GLU A 26 -30.86 14.21 13.02
C GLU A 26 -31.09 12.72 12.71
N GLN A 27 -32.24 12.38 12.13
CA GLN A 27 -32.51 11.02 11.67
C GLN A 27 -31.50 10.54 10.62
N ALA A 28 -31.12 11.40 9.68
CA ALA A 28 -30.11 11.08 8.67
C ALA A 28 -28.72 10.84 9.30
N VAL A 29 -28.35 11.63 10.31
CA VAL A 29 -27.12 11.42 11.08
C VAL A 29 -27.15 10.08 11.82
N LEU A 30 -28.26 9.71 12.44
CA LEU A 30 -28.41 8.40 13.10
C LEU A 30 -28.33 7.23 12.11
N LEU A 31 -28.89 7.38 10.90
CA LEU A 31 -28.75 6.39 9.83
C LEU A 31 -27.29 6.23 9.40
N GLN A 32 -26.57 7.34 9.26
CA GLN A 32 -25.14 7.34 8.96
C GLN A 32 -24.32 6.65 10.05
N GLU A 33 -24.58 6.92 11.33
CA GLU A 33 -23.89 6.26 12.46
C GLU A 33 -24.14 4.74 12.51
N ARG A 34 -25.30 4.29 12.01
CA ARG A 34 -25.65 2.87 11.87
C ARG A 34 -25.06 2.22 10.61
N GLY A 35 -24.39 2.99 9.75
CA GLY A 35 -23.86 2.51 8.47
C GLY A 35 -24.91 2.38 7.36
N GLU A 36 -26.13 2.89 7.56
CA GLU A 36 -27.21 2.87 6.56
C GLU A 36 -27.06 4.03 5.56
N PHE A 37 -25.87 4.15 4.96
CA PHE A 37 -25.43 5.32 4.18
C PHE A 37 -26.37 5.69 3.02
N GLU A 38 -26.90 4.71 2.29
CA GLU A 38 -27.82 4.95 1.18
C GLU A 38 -29.14 5.59 1.64
N LYS A 39 -29.63 5.20 2.82
CA LYS A 39 -30.83 5.81 3.41
C LYS A 39 -30.51 7.23 3.88
N ALA A 40 -29.37 7.42 4.55
CA ALA A 40 -28.92 8.74 4.99
C ALA A 40 -28.80 9.71 3.79
N ILE A 41 -28.17 9.28 2.68
CA ILE A 41 -28.04 10.09 1.45
C ILE A 41 -29.41 10.52 0.91
N ARG A 42 -30.40 9.62 0.88
CA ARG A 42 -31.76 9.96 0.43
C ARG A 42 -32.38 11.07 1.29
N VAL A 43 -32.23 11.00 2.61
CA VAL A 43 -32.74 12.03 3.53
C VAL A 43 -31.96 13.33 3.39
N TYR A 44 -30.62 13.29 3.33
CA TYR A 44 -29.83 14.51 3.10
C TYR A 44 -30.18 15.20 1.78
N THR A 45 -30.52 14.42 0.75
CA THR A 45 -30.91 14.95 -0.56
C THR A 45 -32.31 15.54 -0.56
N SER A 46 -33.26 14.96 0.17
CA SER A 46 -34.59 15.56 0.30
C SER A 46 -34.55 16.89 1.08
N LEU A 47 -33.55 17.08 1.93
CA LEU A 47 -33.36 18.31 2.70
C LEU A 47 -32.69 19.45 1.91
N ASP A 48 -32.22 19.24 0.67
CA ASP A 48 -31.56 20.31 -0.11
C ASP A 48 -32.46 21.52 -0.35
N SER A 49 -33.77 21.35 -0.52
CA SER A 49 -34.70 22.46 -0.73
C SER A 49 -34.97 23.28 0.53
N GLU A 50 -34.74 22.71 1.71
CA GLU A 50 -35.14 23.26 3.01
C GLU A 50 -33.91 23.77 3.80
N LEU A 51 -32.84 22.97 3.81
CA LEU A 51 -31.58 23.20 4.52
C LEU A 51 -30.39 23.33 3.57
N GLY A 52 -30.63 23.59 2.29
CA GLY A 52 -29.59 23.62 1.26
C GLY A 52 -28.48 24.65 1.43
N GLN A 53 -28.58 25.57 2.39
CA GLN A 53 -27.48 26.50 2.76
C GLN A 53 -26.61 25.99 3.91
N LEU A 54 -27.06 24.95 4.63
CA LEU A 54 -26.27 24.32 5.69
C LEU A 54 -25.09 23.56 5.06
N ALA A 55 -23.87 23.87 5.49
CA ALA A 55 -22.66 23.23 4.99
C ALA A 55 -22.55 21.77 5.47
N ASP A 56 -22.94 21.50 6.71
CA ASP A 56 -22.91 20.18 7.34
C ASP A 56 -23.74 19.14 6.56
N LEU A 57 -24.81 19.58 5.90
CA LEU A 57 -25.65 18.72 5.06
C LEU A 57 -24.83 18.09 3.92
N ASP A 58 -24.04 18.91 3.23
CA ASP A 58 -23.17 18.44 2.15
C ASP A 58 -22.00 17.62 2.69
N HIS A 59 -21.38 18.05 3.79
CA HIS A 59 -20.32 17.27 4.42
C HIS A 59 -20.79 15.85 4.79
N ASN A 60 -21.93 15.73 5.47
CA ASN A 60 -22.42 14.43 5.93
C ASN A 60 -22.85 13.53 4.77
N ARG A 61 -23.45 14.11 3.73
CA ARG A 61 -23.74 13.38 2.49
C ARG A 61 -22.46 12.95 1.77
N GLY A 62 -21.45 13.81 1.70
CA GLY A 62 -20.13 13.51 1.14
C GLY A 62 -19.45 12.36 1.87
N TYR A 63 -19.51 12.36 3.21
CA TYR A 63 -19.02 11.26 4.04
C TYR A 63 -19.73 9.94 3.72
N CYS A 64 -21.06 9.94 3.59
CA CYS A 64 -21.80 8.74 3.21
C CYS A 64 -21.39 8.22 1.83
N TYR A 65 -21.16 9.10 0.85
CA TYR A 65 -20.65 8.69 -0.47
C TYR A 65 -19.25 8.10 -0.38
N GLU A 66 -18.35 8.66 0.44
CA GLU A 66 -17.01 8.13 0.66
C GLU A 66 -17.05 6.72 1.26
N GLN A 67 -17.90 6.47 2.27
CA GLN A 67 -18.06 5.14 2.87
C GLN A 67 -18.59 4.09 1.88
N LEU A 68 -19.33 4.53 0.85
CA LEU A 68 -19.80 3.68 -0.25
C LEU A 68 -18.79 3.55 -1.40
N GLY A 69 -17.62 4.17 -1.30
CA GLY A 69 -16.59 4.18 -2.36
C GLY A 69 -16.93 5.04 -3.57
N LEU A 70 -17.98 5.87 -3.50
CA LEU A 70 -18.40 6.79 -4.57
C LEU A 70 -17.61 8.10 -4.48
N ILE A 71 -16.31 8.01 -4.74
CA ILE A 71 -15.33 9.07 -4.42
C ILE A 71 -15.61 10.38 -5.14
N GLU A 72 -16.01 10.36 -6.42
CA GLU A 72 -16.29 11.58 -7.18
C GLU A 72 -17.45 12.38 -6.56
N ARG A 73 -18.51 11.68 -6.14
CA ARG A 73 -19.65 12.31 -5.46
C ARG A 73 -19.28 12.83 -4.07
N ALA A 74 -18.38 12.13 -3.37
CA ALA A 74 -17.87 12.60 -2.09
C ALA A 74 -17.12 13.93 -2.26
N VAL A 75 -16.22 14.00 -3.25
CA VAL A 75 -15.47 15.23 -3.59
C VAL A 75 -16.41 16.38 -3.90
N GLU A 76 -17.37 16.19 -4.82
CA GLU A 76 -18.36 17.23 -5.18
C GLU A 76 -19.10 17.79 -3.94
N ASN A 77 -19.48 16.91 -3.01
CA ASN A 77 -20.17 17.31 -1.79
C ASN A 77 -19.23 18.04 -0.81
N TYR A 78 -17.99 17.59 -0.63
CA TYR A 78 -17.03 18.31 0.21
C TYR A 78 -16.68 19.68 -0.38
N GLU A 79 -16.54 19.81 -1.71
CA GLU A 79 -16.33 21.10 -2.37
C GLU A 79 -17.51 22.05 -2.21
N ARG A 80 -18.75 21.55 -2.33
CA ARG A 80 -19.96 22.33 -2.02
C ARG A 80 -20.00 22.77 -0.56
N CYS A 81 -19.67 21.88 0.37
CA CYS A 81 -19.55 22.20 1.79
C CYS A 81 -18.55 23.34 2.02
N ILE A 82 -17.35 23.24 1.45
CA ILE A 82 -16.28 24.25 1.57
C ILE A 82 -16.65 25.56 0.87
N THR A 83 -17.46 25.52 -0.18
CA THR A 83 -17.98 26.72 -0.86
C THR A 83 -18.93 27.50 0.06
N LYS A 84 -19.75 26.79 0.85
CA LYS A 84 -20.69 27.40 1.81
C LYS A 84 -20.01 27.85 3.09
N ASP A 85 -19.13 27.01 3.64
CA ASP A 85 -18.31 27.31 4.80
C ASP A 85 -16.83 27.01 4.49
N PRO A 86 -16.06 28.03 4.09
CA PRO A 86 -14.64 27.90 3.82
C PRO A 86 -13.78 27.47 5.03
N GLN A 87 -14.32 27.47 6.24
CA GLN A 87 -13.58 27.05 7.44
C GLN A 87 -14.07 25.71 8.00
N HIS A 88 -14.92 24.98 7.26
CA HIS A 88 -15.44 23.69 7.70
C HIS A 88 -14.31 22.63 7.76
N LEU A 89 -13.72 22.47 8.95
CA LEU A 89 -12.49 21.70 9.15
C LEU A 89 -12.60 20.23 8.72
N SER A 90 -13.74 19.57 9.00
CA SER A 90 -13.91 18.15 8.64
C SER A 90 -13.98 17.93 7.12
N ALA A 91 -14.68 18.79 6.38
CA ALA A 91 -14.73 18.74 4.92
C ALA A 91 -13.35 19.04 4.30
N LEU A 92 -12.63 20.04 4.82
CA LEU A 92 -11.25 20.32 4.41
C LEU A 92 -10.35 19.09 4.61
N ASN A 93 -10.42 18.46 5.78
CA ASN A 93 -9.61 17.29 6.10
C ASN A 93 -9.94 16.09 5.21
N ASN A 94 -11.23 15.78 5.03
CA ASN A 94 -11.67 14.63 4.22
C ASN A 94 -11.32 14.83 2.74
N LEU A 95 -11.56 16.02 2.20
CA LEU A 95 -11.18 16.34 0.82
C LEU A 95 -9.65 16.27 0.64
N ALA A 96 -8.88 16.84 1.57
CA ALA A 96 -7.42 16.77 1.52
C ALA A 96 -6.91 15.33 1.54
N ALA A 97 -7.50 14.46 2.37
CA ALA A 97 -7.15 13.05 2.42
C ALA A 97 -7.46 12.31 1.10
N ILE A 98 -8.59 12.61 0.46
CA ILE A 98 -8.93 12.06 -0.86
C ILE A 98 -7.93 12.54 -1.92
N LEU A 99 -7.63 13.84 -1.97
CA LEU A 99 -6.66 14.40 -2.90
C LEU A 99 -5.27 13.80 -2.72
N ALA A 100 -4.83 13.59 -1.48
CA ALA A 100 -3.57 12.91 -1.18
C ALA A 100 -3.55 11.45 -1.69
N ARG A 101 -4.65 10.70 -1.50
CA ARG A 101 -4.79 9.34 -2.07
C ARG A 101 -4.76 9.35 -3.61
N GLN A 102 -5.25 10.42 -4.23
CA GLN A 102 -5.17 10.66 -5.68
C GLN A 102 -3.81 11.21 -6.13
N LYS A 103 -2.82 11.31 -5.23
CA LYS A 103 -1.47 11.84 -5.47
C LYS A 103 -1.43 13.32 -5.85
N LYS A 104 -2.51 14.06 -5.59
CA LYS A 104 -2.61 15.52 -5.76
C LYS A 104 -2.08 16.23 -4.52
N TYR A 105 -0.81 16.00 -4.20
CA TYR A 105 -0.22 16.37 -2.92
C TYR A 105 -0.19 17.87 -2.66
N ASN A 106 0.08 18.69 -3.69
CA ASN A 106 0.11 20.14 -3.53
C ASN A 106 -1.30 20.69 -3.19
N GLU A 107 -2.34 20.24 -3.89
CA GLU A 107 -3.73 20.62 -3.63
C GLU A 107 -4.17 20.18 -2.22
N ALA A 108 -3.82 18.96 -1.80
CA ALA A 108 -4.06 18.49 -0.45
C ALA A 108 -3.36 19.35 0.62
N ALA A 109 -2.10 19.73 0.38
CA ALA A 109 -1.32 20.57 1.30
C ALA A 109 -1.90 21.99 1.44
N GLU A 110 -2.51 22.55 0.40
CA GLU A 110 -3.23 23.82 0.47
C GLU A 110 -4.45 23.74 1.38
N LEU A 111 -5.22 22.65 1.30
CA LEU A 111 -6.35 22.42 2.19
C LEU A 111 -5.91 22.23 3.65
N PHE A 112 -4.87 21.45 3.91
CA PHE A 112 -4.30 21.33 5.26
C PHE A 112 -3.73 22.66 5.76
N THR A 113 -3.18 23.52 4.88
CA THR A 113 -2.72 24.85 5.25
C THR A 113 -3.85 25.70 5.82
N ARG A 114 -5.05 25.61 5.26
CA ARG A 114 -6.23 26.32 5.81
C ARG A 114 -6.59 25.82 7.22
N ILE A 115 -6.47 24.51 7.46
CA ILE A 115 -6.67 23.93 8.80
C ILE A 115 -5.62 24.45 9.78
N VAL A 116 -4.34 24.42 9.41
CA VAL A 116 -3.21 24.91 10.24
C VAL A 116 -3.30 26.41 10.49
N GLN A 117 -3.77 27.21 9.52
CA GLN A 117 -3.99 28.65 9.73
C GLN A 117 -5.07 28.92 10.78
N ARG A 118 -6.10 28.06 10.84
CA ARG A 118 -7.19 28.18 11.81
C ARG A 118 -6.79 27.69 13.19
N ASP A 119 -6.10 26.56 13.24
CA ASP A 119 -5.56 25.94 14.44
C ASP A 119 -4.10 25.54 14.21
N PRO A 120 -3.14 26.43 14.54
CA PRO A 120 -1.72 26.16 14.40
C PRO A 120 -1.21 25.04 15.30
N THR A 121 -2.02 24.61 16.28
CA THR A 121 -1.66 23.54 17.23
C THR A 121 -2.18 22.18 16.80
N ASN A 122 -2.84 22.09 15.64
CA ASN A 122 -3.38 20.84 15.12
C ASN A 122 -2.27 19.91 14.61
N VAL A 123 -1.79 19.03 15.50
CA VAL A 123 -0.73 18.04 15.22
C VAL A 123 -1.05 17.18 13.99
N LEU A 124 -2.31 16.73 13.86
CA LEU A 124 -2.73 15.87 12.75
C LEU A 124 -2.65 16.61 11.41
N ALA A 125 -3.09 17.88 11.36
CA ALA A 125 -3.04 18.68 10.15
C ALA A 125 -1.59 19.02 9.74
N LEU A 126 -0.74 19.36 10.71
CA LEU A 126 0.69 19.58 10.49
C LEU A 126 1.36 18.30 9.94
N ARG A 127 1.14 17.15 10.60
CA ARG A 127 1.69 15.87 10.13
C ARG A 127 1.22 15.52 8.71
N ASN A 128 -0.07 15.65 8.44
CA ASN A 128 -0.62 15.30 7.12
C ASN A 128 -0.18 16.26 6.03
N ARG A 129 -0.02 17.57 6.34
CA ARG A 129 0.55 18.53 5.40
C ARG A 129 2.03 18.23 5.13
N GLY A 130 2.79 17.91 6.18
CA GLY A 130 4.17 17.47 6.06
C GLY A 130 4.32 16.23 5.18
N LEU A 131 3.42 15.25 5.32
CA LEU A 131 3.38 14.06 4.46
C LEU A 131 3.12 14.43 3.00
N CYS A 132 2.16 15.32 2.74
CA CYS A 132 1.90 15.81 1.39
C CYS A 132 3.13 16.53 0.80
N TYR A 133 3.82 17.37 1.57
CA TYR A 133 5.05 18.01 1.12
C TYR A 133 6.16 17.00 0.83
N PHE A 134 6.32 15.99 1.69
CA PHE A 134 7.31 14.94 1.50
C PHE A 134 7.08 14.15 0.20
N ASP A 135 5.84 13.77 -0.08
CA ASP A 135 5.48 13.04 -1.29
C ASP A 135 5.48 13.92 -2.55
N ALA A 136 5.33 15.24 -2.39
CA ALA A 136 5.56 16.23 -3.44
C ALA A 136 7.06 16.55 -3.68
N GLY A 137 7.98 15.94 -2.93
CA GLY A 137 9.43 16.20 -3.03
C GLY A 137 9.90 17.48 -2.32
N ARG A 138 9.04 18.10 -1.52
CA ARG A 138 9.33 19.32 -0.74
C ARG A 138 9.80 18.97 0.67
N SER A 139 10.99 18.35 0.75
CA SER A 139 11.52 17.79 2.00
C SER A 139 11.73 18.84 3.11
N GLU A 140 12.15 20.07 2.78
CA GLU A 140 12.35 21.11 3.81
C GLU A 140 11.02 21.55 4.44
N ASP A 141 9.98 21.74 3.62
CA ASP A 141 8.66 22.12 4.12
C ASP A 141 8.06 21.00 5.00
N ALA A 142 8.25 19.75 4.61
CA ALA A 142 7.84 18.60 5.39
C ALA A 142 8.56 18.54 6.75
N LEU A 143 9.87 18.78 6.77
CA LEU A 143 10.65 18.80 8.00
C LEU A 143 10.21 19.91 8.96
N VAL A 144 9.89 21.10 8.44
CA VAL A 144 9.32 22.22 9.23
C VAL A 144 8.02 21.78 9.90
N ASP A 145 7.10 21.18 9.15
CA ASP A 145 5.81 20.74 9.68
C ASP A 145 5.93 19.61 10.71
N TYR A 146 6.80 18.62 10.45
CA TYR A 146 7.05 17.55 11.41
C TYR A 146 7.68 18.08 12.70
N ASN A 147 8.62 19.02 12.60
CA ASN A 147 9.21 19.66 13.79
C ASN A 147 8.18 20.49 14.55
N ALA A 148 7.29 21.22 13.85
CA ALA A 148 6.21 21.96 14.47
C ALA A 148 5.26 21.01 15.23
N ALA A 149 4.80 19.94 14.58
CA ALA A 149 3.95 18.92 15.19
C ALA A 149 4.60 18.29 16.44
N LEU A 150 5.89 17.95 16.37
CA LEU A 150 6.63 17.36 17.50
C LEU A 150 7.00 18.36 18.60
N SER A 151 6.98 19.67 18.33
CA SER A 151 7.09 20.66 19.41
C SER A 151 5.81 20.77 20.23
N ILE A 152 4.65 20.40 19.64
CA ILE A 152 3.35 20.38 20.30
C ILE A 152 3.10 19.03 21.00
N SER A 153 3.35 17.91 20.30
CA SER A 153 3.23 16.54 20.83
C SER A 153 4.53 15.78 20.57
N PRO A 154 5.51 15.86 21.49
CA PRO A 154 6.84 15.24 21.31
C PRO A 154 6.82 13.72 21.15
N ASP A 155 5.73 13.08 21.57
CA ASP A 155 5.51 11.64 21.59
C ASP A 155 4.58 11.15 20.47
N ASP A 156 4.16 11.98 19.49
CA ASP A 156 3.34 11.50 18.38
C ASP A 156 4.14 10.52 17.50
N SER A 157 3.91 9.22 17.73
CA SER A 157 4.69 8.15 17.12
C SER A 157 4.66 8.18 15.60
N GLN A 158 3.54 8.59 15.01
CA GLN A 158 3.37 8.71 13.57
C GLN A 158 4.20 9.87 12.99
N THR A 159 4.21 11.05 13.63
CA THR A 159 5.07 12.15 13.17
C THR A 159 6.55 11.82 13.32
N LEU A 160 6.95 11.19 14.43
CA LEU A 160 8.33 10.71 14.62
C LEU A 160 8.73 9.74 13.52
N PHE A 161 7.87 8.75 13.23
CA PHE A 161 8.09 7.80 12.14
C PHE A 161 8.22 8.49 10.78
N GLN A 162 7.35 9.44 10.45
CA GLN A 162 7.41 10.16 9.18
C GLN A 162 8.65 11.06 9.05
N ARG A 163 9.08 11.71 10.14
CA ARG A 163 10.34 12.47 10.17
C ARG A 163 11.55 11.55 10.02
N GLY A 164 11.51 10.36 10.64
CA GLY A 164 12.50 9.30 10.44
C GLY A 164 12.62 8.89 8.97
N ASN A 165 11.48 8.64 8.29
CA ASN A 165 11.46 8.30 6.87
C ASN A 165 12.09 9.39 5.99
N LEU A 166 11.81 10.66 6.33
CA LEU A 166 12.39 11.81 5.65
C LEU A 166 13.91 11.87 5.84
N ARG A 167 14.39 11.65 7.06
CA ARG A 167 15.82 11.60 7.39
C ARG A 167 16.55 10.47 6.68
N VAL A 168 15.94 9.29 6.54
CA VAL A 168 16.49 8.21 5.70
C VAL A 168 16.66 8.66 4.25
N ARG A 169 15.67 9.34 3.65
CA ARG A 169 15.82 9.89 2.28
C ARG A 169 16.92 10.93 2.16
N ARG A 170 17.31 11.58 3.26
CA ARG A 170 18.42 12.53 3.34
C ARG A 170 19.74 11.89 3.77
N GLU A 171 19.80 10.56 3.90
CA GLU A 171 20.96 9.81 4.39
C GLU A 171 21.38 10.15 5.84
N GLU A 172 20.48 10.75 6.61
CA GLU A 172 20.67 11.13 8.03
C GLU A 172 20.29 9.96 8.95
N LEU A 173 20.95 8.81 8.77
CA LEU A 173 20.54 7.53 9.35
C LEU A 173 20.54 7.50 10.88
N ASP A 174 21.54 8.08 11.55
CA ASP A 174 21.57 8.14 13.02
C ASP A 174 20.38 8.94 13.58
N LEU A 175 20.03 10.05 12.93
CA LEU A 175 18.88 10.87 13.32
C LEU A 175 17.56 10.17 13.01
N ALA A 176 17.50 9.35 11.95
CA ALA A 176 16.34 8.52 11.66
C ALA A 176 16.15 7.43 12.73
N ILE A 177 17.23 6.75 13.14
CA ILE A 177 17.22 5.75 14.22
C ILE A 177 16.73 6.37 15.53
N ALA A 178 17.16 7.58 15.86
CA ALA A 178 16.68 8.30 17.05
C ALA A 178 15.17 8.56 16.98
N ASP A 179 14.65 9.02 15.83
CA ASP A 179 13.23 9.26 15.63
C ASP A 179 12.41 7.96 15.70
N TYR A 180 12.85 6.90 15.04
CA TYR A 180 12.17 5.60 15.12
C TYR A 180 12.20 5.04 16.55
N SER A 181 13.29 5.23 17.29
CA SER A 181 13.38 4.81 18.69
C SER A 181 12.38 5.53 19.58
N ALA A 182 12.23 6.84 19.39
CA ALA A 182 11.21 7.62 20.09
C ALA A 182 9.79 7.19 19.67
N ALA A 183 9.56 6.89 18.38
CA ALA A 183 8.27 6.40 17.90
C ALA A 183 7.90 5.06 18.54
N ILE A 184 8.86 4.14 18.64
CA ILE A 184 8.72 2.83 19.28
C ILE A 184 8.50 2.97 20.79
N GLN A 185 9.17 3.92 21.45
CA GLN A 185 8.97 4.17 22.88
C GLN A 185 7.54 4.65 23.17
N SER A 186 6.98 5.47 22.29
CA SER A 186 5.60 5.95 22.39
C SER A 186 4.58 4.87 22.02
N ASN A 187 4.85 4.08 20.98
CA ASN A 187 4.02 2.97 20.53
C ASN A 187 4.87 1.72 20.27
N THR A 188 4.91 0.83 21.26
CA THR A 188 5.73 -0.39 21.21
C THR A 188 5.29 -1.39 20.16
N ASP A 189 4.04 -1.30 19.69
CA ASP A 189 3.46 -2.21 18.71
C ASP A 189 3.51 -1.63 17.29
N PHE A 190 4.24 -0.53 17.08
CA PHE A 190 4.39 0.10 15.78
C PHE A 190 5.37 -0.68 14.88
N ALA A 191 4.89 -1.79 14.30
CA ALA A 191 5.69 -2.73 13.50
C ALA A 191 6.55 -2.05 12.41
N HIS A 192 6.01 -1.04 11.73
CA HIS A 192 6.72 -0.31 10.66
C HIS A 192 7.90 0.53 11.21
N ALA A 193 7.79 1.07 12.43
CA ALA A 193 8.89 1.80 13.04
C ALA A 193 10.05 0.86 13.41
N TRP A 194 9.73 -0.33 13.93
CA TRP A 194 10.72 -1.40 14.15
C TRP A 194 11.40 -1.82 12.84
N LEU A 195 10.61 -2.06 11.78
CA LEU A 195 11.11 -2.41 10.46
C LEU A 195 12.11 -1.36 9.95
N ASN A 196 11.70 -0.08 9.93
CA ASN A 196 12.52 0.98 9.36
C ASN A 196 13.75 1.31 10.20
N ARG A 197 13.68 1.15 11.54
CA ARG A 197 14.87 1.26 12.40
C ARG A 197 15.84 0.12 12.15
N GLY A 198 15.34 -1.11 12.01
CA GLY A 198 16.15 -2.28 11.68
C GLY A 198 16.85 -2.15 10.32
N LEU A 199 16.15 -1.62 9.31
CA LEU A 199 16.74 -1.32 7.99
C LEU A 199 17.80 -0.20 8.06
N ALA A 200 17.57 0.84 8.86
CA ALA A 200 18.55 1.90 9.07
C ALA A 200 19.81 1.38 9.78
N HIS A 201 19.65 0.54 10.82
CA HIS A 201 20.75 -0.17 11.47
C HIS A 201 21.53 -1.04 10.47
N GLN A 202 20.85 -1.74 9.57
CA GLN A 202 21.50 -2.54 8.54
C GLN A 202 22.37 -1.70 7.60
N GLN A 203 21.89 -0.52 7.18
CA GLN A 203 22.66 0.40 6.32
C GLN A 203 23.92 0.93 7.02
N LEU A 204 23.87 1.10 8.35
CA LEU A 204 25.04 1.47 9.18
C LEU A 204 25.89 0.26 9.61
N ASN A 205 25.57 -0.96 9.14
CA ASN A 205 26.25 -2.20 9.51
C ASN A 205 26.16 -2.54 11.02
N HIS A 206 25.11 -2.06 11.70
CA HIS A 206 24.73 -2.42 13.07
C HIS A 206 23.90 -3.71 13.06
N ILE A 207 24.56 -4.84 12.77
CA ILE A 207 23.90 -6.11 12.42
C ILE A 207 23.05 -6.68 13.56
N GLU A 208 23.51 -6.60 14.81
CA GLU A 208 22.78 -7.17 15.95
C GLU A 208 21.49 -6.40 16.24
N GLU A 209 21.57 -5.07 16.25
CA GLU A 209 20.41 -4.18 16.45
C GLU A 209 19.40 -4.34 15.32
N SER A 210 19.89 -4.40 14.07
CA SER A 210 19.06 -4.66 12.90
C SER A 210 18.27 -5.96 13.05
N HIS A 211 18.93 -7.06 13.40
CA HIS A 211 18.26 -8.35 13.58
C HIS A 211 17.18 -8.30 14.67
N ARG A 212 17.48 -7.73 15.84
CA ARG A 212 16.49 -7.61 16.93
C ARG A 212 15.25 -6.83 16.48
N ASP A 213 15.47 -5.70 15.82
CA ASP A 213 14.40 -4.81 15.40
C ASP A 213 13.52 -5.42 14.31
N LEU A 214 14.15 -6.01 13.29
CA LEU A 214 13.42 -6.65 12.21
C LEU A 214 12.63 -7.85 12.73
N GLN A 215 13.20 -8.68 13.62
CA GLN A 215 12.48 -9.80 14.24
C GLN A 215 11.22 -9.30 14.94
N ARG A 216 11.37 -8.25 15.76
CA ARG A 216 10.25 -7.63 16.45
C ARG A 216 9.17 -7.11 15.49
N ALA A 217 9.56 -6.53 14.35
CA ALA A 217 8.60 -6.10 13.33
C ALA A 217 7.75 -7.26 12.79
N SER A 218 8.36 -8.41 12.49
CA SER A 218 7.63 -9.60 12.02
C SER A 218 6.74 -10.27 13.07
N GLU A 219 7.12 -10.20 14.36
CA GLU A 219 6.28 -10.67 15.46
C GLU A 219 5.01 -9.82 15.60
N LEU A 220 5.11 -8.53 15.32
CA LEU A 220 4.00 -7.58 15.42
C LEU A 220 3.08 -7.59 14.19
N ASP A 221 3.62 -7.85 13.00
CA ASP A 221 2.86 -7.91 11.76
C ASP A 221 3.34 -9.07 10.88
N SER A 222 2.53 -10.13 10.81
CA SER A 222 2.79 -11.31 9.99
C SER A 222 2.84 -11.05 8.49
N GLY A 223 2.38 -9.88 8.03
CA GLY A 223 2.53 -9.41 6.65
C GLY A 223 3.93 -8.90 6.32
N ILE A 224 4.75 -8.58 7.34
CA ILE A 224 6.14 -8.17 7.15
C ILE A 224 7.00 -9.43 6.92
N VAL A 225 7.23 -9.74 5.65
CA VAL A 225 8.09 -10.85 5.23
C VAL A 225 9.54 -10.38 5.14
N LEU A 226 10.35 -10.80 6.11
CA LEU A 226 11.77 -10.47 6.18
C LEU A 226 12.57 -11.54 5.45
N ALA A 227 12.84 -11.29 4.17
CA ALA A 227 13.70 -12.17 3.39
C ALA A 227 15.11 -12.20 4.00
N GLY A 228 15.49 -13.33 4.63
CA GLY A 228 16.84 -13.56 5.15
C GLY A 228 16.99 -13.65 6.67
N MET A 229 15.91 -13.62 7.45
CA MET A 229 15.99 -13.56 8.93
C MET A 229 15.91 -14.88 9.69
N SER A 230 15.81 -16.03 9.01
CA SER A 230 15.70 -17.33 9.68
C SER A 230 17.01 -17.82 10.37
N LEU A 231 18.00 -16.96 10.59
CA LEU A 231 19.37 -17.39 10.93
C LEU A 231 19.92 -16.96 12.30
N ILE A 232 19.15 -16.30 13.17
CA ILE A 232 19.64 -16.00 14.52
C ILE A 232 18.54 -16.31 15.56
N ASN A 233 18.20 -17.58 15.69
CA ASN A 233 17.52 -18.09 16.87
C ASN A 233 18.27 -19.34 17.37
N ASP A 234 19.34 -19.14 18.13
CA ASP A 234 19.39 -19.52 19.56
C ASP A 234 20.84 -19.42 20.04
N GLY A 235 21.00 -18.85 21.23
CA GLY A 235 22.27 -18.64 21.87
C GLY A 235 22.93 -19.95 22.30
N THR A 236 23.68 -20.58 21.40
CA THR A 236 24.87 -21.40 21.68
C THR A 236 25.50 -21.77 20.34
N ASP A 237 26.55 -21.07 19.92
CA ASP A 237 27.90 -21.64 19.84
C ASP A 237 28.79 -20.66 19.06
N ARG A 238 29.94 -20.31 19.65
CA ARG A 238 31.01 -19.60 18.93
C ARG A 238 31.70 -20.63 18.03
N ARG A 239 31.15 -20.87 16.85
CA ARG A 239 31.92 -21.39 15.72
C ARG A 239 31.51 -20.64 14.46
N THR A 240 32.46 -19.85 13.96
CA THR A 240 32.56 -19.41 12.58
C THR A 240 32.26 -20.59 11.66
N THR A 241 31.03 -20.64 11.17
CA THR A 241 30.68 -21.39 9.96
C THR A 241 30.42 -20.34 8.90
N GLU A 242 31.40 -20.18 8.00
CA GLU A 242 31.14 -19.61 6.68
C GLU A 242 30.00 -20.42 6.07
N ILE A 243 28.78 -19.87 6.09
CA ILE A 243 27.66 -20.44 5.33
C ILE A 243 27.51 -19.57 4.10
N SER A 244 27.83 -20.21 2.98
CA SER A 244 27.67 -19.72 1.62
C SER A 244 26.29 -19.06 1.47
N VAL A 245 26.29 -17.75 1.25
CA VAL A 245 25.28 -17.13 0.39
C VAL A 245 25.22 -18.02 -0.84
N ILE A 246 24.02 -18.42 -1.27
CA ILE A 246 23.85 -19.05 -2.57
C ILE A 246 23.61 -17.88 -3.52
N PRO A 247 24.63 -17.43 -4.28
CA PRO A 247 24.45 -16.51 -5.38
C PRO A 247 23.24 -16.86 -6.22
N ALA A 248 22.61 -15.81 -6.76
CA ALA A 248 21.58 -16.02 -7.74
C ALA A 248 22.17 -16.83 -8.91
N PRO A 249 21.53 -17.93 -9.35
CA PRO A 249 22.03 -18.66 -10.50
C PRO A 249 22.07 -17.72 -11.70
N GLU A 250 23.04 -17.86 -12.59
CA GLU A 250 23.04 -17.06 -13.81
C GLU A 250 21.70 -17.23 -14.54
N TRP A 251 21.14 -16.13 -15.06
CA TRP A 251 19.89 -16.18 -15.83
C TRP A 251 19.91 -17.25 -16.93
N LYS A 252 21.09 -17.51 -17.52
CA LYS A 252 21.30 -18.57 -18.50
C LYS A 252 20.84 -19.95 -18.00
N LEU A 253 21.13 -20.29 -16.74
CA LEU A 253 20.74 -21.57 -16.13
C LEU A 253 19.23 -21.68 -15.94
N VAL A 254 18.59 -20.60 -15.46
CA VAL A 254 17.14 -20.53 -15.29
C VAL A 254 16.42 -20.71 -16.63
N ARG A 255 16.94 -20.07 -17.67
CA ARG A 255 16.42 -20.18 -19.03
C ARG A 255 16.56 -21.59 -19.61
N GLU A 256 17.73 -22.20 -19.46
CA GLU A 256 17.97 -23.57 -19.94
C GLU A 256 17.08 -24.58 -19.20
N ALA A 257 16.84 -24.37 -17.90
CA ALA A 257 15.90 -25.18 -17.12
C ALA A 257 14.46 -25.00 -17.59
N ALA A 258 14.05 -23.77 -17.92
CA ALA A 258 12.74 -23.49 -18.48
C ALA A 258 12.52 -24.20 -19.83
N ILE A 259 13.51 -24.13 -20.73
CA ILE A 259 13.45 -24.81 -22.04
C ILE A 259 13.34 -26.33 -21.86
N ARG A 260 14.16 -26.93 -21.00
CA ARG A 260 14.09 -28.37 -20.73
C ARG A 260 12.74 -28.77 -20.13
N GLN A 261 12.22 -27.98 -19.19
CA GLN A 261 10.93 -28.22 -18.58
C GLN A 261 9.79 -28.15 -19.62
N LEU A 262 9.83 -27.16 -20.52
CA LEU A 262 8.83 -27.02 -21.58
C LEU A 262 8.90 -28.17 -22.58
N ASN A 263 10.09 -28.60 -22.97
CA ASN A 263 10.27 -29.81 -23.79
C ASN A 263 9.70 -31.05 -23.09
N PHE A 264 9.96 -31.22 -21.78
CA PHE A 264 9.39 -32.32 -21.00
C PHE A 264 7.85 -32.26 -20.94
N MET A 265 7.28 -31.06 -20.91
CA MET A 265 5.84 -30.83 -20.95
C MET A 265 5.23 -31.01 -22.35
N GLY A 266 6.04 -31.36 -23.35
CA GLY A 266 5.61 -31.63 -24.73
C GLY A 266 5.44 -30.38 -25.59
N PHE A 267 6.10 -29.28 -25.22
CA PHE A 267 6.22 -28.12 -26.12
C PHE A 267 7.40 -28.31 -27.07
N GLU A 268 7.18 -27.96 -28.33
CA GLU A 268 8.13 -28.00 -29.44
C GLU A 268 8.29 -26.58 -30.02
N ASP A 269 9.25 -26.38 -30.92
CA ASP A 269 9.50 -25.10 -31.61
C ASP A 269 9.67 -23.89 -30.67
N LEU A 270 10.40 -24.08 -29.56
CA LEU A 270 10.58 -23.06 -28.52
C LEU A 270 11.40 -21.86 -29.02
N GLN A 271 10.79 -20.66 -29.05
CA GLN A 271 11.42 -19.41 -29.43
C GLN A 271 11.33 -18.36 -28.32
N ILE A 272 12.44 -17.72 -27.96
CA ILE A 272 12.45 -16.66 -26.95
C ILE A 272 12.05 -15.34 -27.60
N LEU A 273 10.94 -14.76 -27.13
CA LEU A 273 10.39 -13.50 -27.64
C LEU A 273 10.99 -12.28 -26.92
N GLY A 274 11.41 -12.43 -25.66
CA GLY A 274 12.04 -11.37 -24.89
C GLY A 274 12.54 -11.84 -23.53
N GLU A 275 13.59 -11.20 -23.00
CA GLU A 275 14.19 -11.52 -21.70
C GLU A 275 14.48 -10.23 -20.91
N LEU A 276 14.28 -10.26 -19.60
CA LEU A 276 14.76 -9.26 -18.65
C LEU A 276 15.67 -9.96 -17.64
N LYS A 277 16.96 -10.04 -17.97
CA LYS A 277 17.94 -10.82 -17.21
C LYS A 277 18.07 -10.38 -15.75
N GLY A 278 17.94 -9.08 -15.47
CA GLY A 278 17.98 -8.53 -14.11
C GLY A 278 16.77 -8.88 -13.25
N GLU A 279 15.63 -9.18 -13.90
CA GLU A 279 14.36 -9.53 -13.26
C GLU A 279 14.09 -11.04 -13.29
N TYR A 280 15.04 -11.83 -13.80
CA TYR A 280 14.93 -13.28 -13.97
C TYR A 280 13.64 -13.72 -14.66
N SER A 281 13.28 -13.03 -15.75
CA SER A 281 12.06 -13.31 -16.48
C SER A 281 12.24 -13.33 -17.99
N ALA A 282 11.40 -14.11 -18.68
CA ALA A 282 11.33 -14.15 -20.13
C ALA A 282 9.95 -14.57 -20.64
N ILE A 283 9.74 -14.31 -21.93
CA ILE A 283 8.60 -14.82 -22.68
C ILE A 283 9.14 -15.78 -23.74
N ILE A 284 8.66 -17.01 -23.72
CA ILE A 284 9.00 -18.07 -24.65
C ILE A 284 7.73 -18.48 -25.38
N GLU A 285 7.76 -18.50 -26.71
CA GLU A 285 6.72 -19.08 -27.54
C GLU A 285 7.02 -20.54 -27.79
N GLY A 286 6.01 -21.40 -27.75
CA GLY A 286 6.14 -22.83 -28.01
C GLY A 286 4.86 -23.43 -28.55
N THR A 287 4.98 -24.53 -29.30
CA THR A 287 3.85 -25.25 -29.87
C THR A 287 3.63 -26.56 -29.13
N ARG A 288 2.40 -26.83 -28.68
CA ARG A 288 2.03 -28.10 -28.06
C ARG A 288 0.71 -28.56 -28.63
N ASN A 289 0.64 -29.81 -29.11
CA ASN A 289 -0.54 -30.36 -29.77
C ASN A 289 -1.05 -29.53 -30.97
N GLY A 290 -0.14 -28.90 -31.72
CA GLY A 290 -0.47 -28.06 -32.87
C GLY A 290 -0.99 -26.65 -32.53
N ALA A 291 -1.02 -26.26 -31.26
CA ALA A 291 -1.38 -24.92 -30.82
C ALA A 291 -0.15 -24.16 -30.29
N THR A 292 0.06 -22.95 -30.80
CA THR A 292 1.12 -22.04 -30.35
C THR A 292 0.67 -21.30 -29.09
N ARG A 293 1.57 -21.21 -28.10
CA ARG A 293 1.33 -20.55 -26.81
C ARG A 293 2.52 -19.70 -26.39
N GLN A 294 2.23 -18.60 -25.71
CA GLN A 294 3.25 -17.75 -25.09
C GLN A 294 3.37 -18.09 -23.61
N ILE A 295 4.48 -18.71 -23.25
CA ILE A 295 4.84 -19.07 -21.88
C ILE A 295 5.69 -17.96 -21.25
N TRP A 296 5.20 -17.45 -20.14
CA TRP A 296 5.89 -16.48 -19.31
C TRP A 296 6.66 -17.24 -18.24
N VAL A 297 7.97 -17.03 -18.19
CA VAL A 297 8.89 -17.76 -17.32
C VAL A 297 9.48 -16.79 -16.32
N CYS A 298 9.46 -17.10 -15.03
CA CYS A 298 10.15 -16.30 -14.02
C CYS A 298 10.77 -17.13 -12.89
N LEU A 299 11.78 -16.55 -12.23
CA LEU A 299 12.31 -17.06 -10.96
C LEU A 299 11.65 -16.34 -9.78
N HIS A 300 10.96 -17.09 -8.92
CA HIS A 300 10.31 -16.59 -7.71
C HIS A 300 11.33 -16.23 -6.64
N ARG A 301 11.85 -14.99 -6.73
CA ARG A 301 12.68 -14.35 -5.71
C ARG A 301 12.03 -13.14 -5.07
N LEU A 302 11.04 -12.55 -5.74
CA LEU A 302 10.31 -11.37 -5.33
C LEU A 302 8.80 -11.66 -5.34
N PRO A 303 7.98 -10.92 -4.55
CA PRO A 303 6.53 -11.09 -4.54
C PRO A 303 5.89 -10.70 -5.88
N THR A 304 6.59 -9.92 -6.71
CA THR A 304 6.12 -9.50 -8.04
C THR A 304 7.11 -9.87 -9.12
N ALA A 305 6.61 -10.29 -10.30
CA ALA A 305 7.42 -10.51 -11.50
C ALA A 305 7.20 -9.38 -12.52
N VAL A 306 8.25 -9.03 -13.26
CA VAL A 306 8.23 -8.02 -14.33
C VAL A 306 8.60 -8.68 -15.64
N PHE A 307 7.85 -8.42 -16.71
CA PHE A 307 8.06 -9.03 -18.03
C PHE A 307 8.06 -7.98 -19.14
N PRO A 308 8.70 -8.23 -20.29
CA PRO A 308 8.64 -7.33 -21.44
C PRO A 308 7.21 -7.25 -22.01
N ILE A 309 6.78 -6.08 -22.51
CA ILE A 309 5.48 -5.94 -23.18
C ILE A 309 5.50 -6.71 -24.51
N VAL A 310 4.75 -7.80 -24.55
CA VAL A 310 4.30 -8.45 -25.78
C VAL A 310 2.78 -8.53 -25.68
N ALA A 311 2.06 -7.93 -26.64
CA ALA A 311 0.62 -8.14 -26.71
C ALA A 311 0.41 -9.64 -26.96
N PRO A 312 -0.34 -10.37 -26.11
CA PRO A 312 -0.48 -11.81 -26.27
C PRO A 312 -1.20 -12.08 -27.59
N ALA A 313 -0.47 -12.62 -28.55
CA ALA A 313 -0.97 -12.95 -29.88
C ALA A 313 -1.66 -14.33 -29.90
N SER A 314 -1.45 -15.12 -28.84
CA SER A 314 -1.95 -16.48 -28.63
C SER A 314 -2.27 -16.72 -27.15
N GLU A 315 -2.69 -17.94 -26.79
CA GLU A 315 -2.97 -18.30 -25.40
C GLU A 315 -1.70 -18.21 -24.54
N THR A 316 -1.85 -17.66 -23.34
CA THR A 316 -0.74 -17.40 -22.42
C THR A 316 -0.72 -18.36 -21.24
N SER A 317 0.48 -18.79 -20.86
CA SER A 317 0.74 -19.68 -19.72
C SER A 317 1.84 -19.09 -18.84
N LEU A 318 1.88 -19.48 -17.56
CA LEU A 318 2.91 -19.04 -16.60
C LEU A 318 3.66 -20.23 -16.02
N LEU A 319 5.00 -20.17 -16.07
CA LEU A 319 5.92 -21.12 -15.47
C LEU A 319 6.82 -20.40 -14.45
N VAL A 320 6.81 -20.88 -13.21
CA VAL A 320 7.54 -20.25 -12.09
C VAL A 320 8.54 -21.23 -11.50
N PHE A 321 9.79 -20.80 -11.42
CA PHE A 321 10.88 -21.54 -10.78
C PHE A 321 11.22 -20.99 -9.40
N LYS A 322 11.81 -21.81 -8.54
CA LYS A 322 12.54 -21.38 -7.33
C LYS A 322 13.93 -21.99 -7.36
N SER A 323 14.93 -21.23 -6.94
CA SER A 323 16.31 -21.70 -6.81
C SER A 323 16.59 -22.06 -5.35
N MET A 324 17.16 -23.25 -5.16
CA MET A 324 17.63 -23.82 -3.90
C MET A 324 19.16 -23.96 -3.86
N SER A 325 19.85 -23.69 -4.99
CA SER A 325 21.30 -23.60 -5.16
C SER A 325 21.66 -22.74 -6.39
N GLU A 326 22.95 -22.41 -6.54
CA GLU A 326 23.51 -21.75 -7.75
C GLU A 326 23.54 -22.66 -8.97
N SER A 327 23.46 -23.98 -8.75
CA SER A 327 23.54 -24.97 -9.80
C SER A 327 22.17 -25.21 -10.44
N GLU A 328 22.21 -25.68 -11.68
CA GLU A 328 21.01 -26.09 -12.42
C GLU A 328 20.15 -27.10 -11.65
N SER A 329 20.80 -28.01 -10.92
CA SER A 329 20.16 -29.03 -10.08
C SER A 329 19.38 -28.48 -8.88
N GLY A 330 19.54 -27.19 -8.55
CA GLY A 330 18.79 -26.51 -7.50
C GLY A 330 17.55 -25.77 -7.99
N LEU A 331 17.23 -25.79 -9.29
CA LEU A 331 16.04 -25.15 -9.82
C LEU A 331 14.84 -26.09 -9.77
N ALA A 332 13.78 -25.69 -9.07
CA ALA A 332 12.53 -26.43 -8.97
C ALA A 332 11.36 -25.64 -9.55
N VAL A 333 10.50 -26.30 -10.33
CA VAL A 333 9.22 -25.72 -10.75
C VAL A 333 8.31 -25.62 -9.53
N THR A 334 7.78 -24.44 -9.28
CA THR A 334 6.89 -24.15 -8.15
C THR A 334 5.45 -23.88 -8.58
N SER A 335 5.25 -23.41 -9.81
CA SER A 335 3.90 -23.18 -10.35
C SER A 335 3.91 -23.34 -11.87
N TRP A 336 2.86 -23.97 -12.38
CA TRP A 336 2.47 -23.99 -13.79
C TRP A 336 1.01 -23.57 -13.90
N ARG A 337 0.73 -22.58 -14.74
CA ARG A 337 -0.64 -22.16 -15.06
C ARG A 337 -0.85 -22.27 -16.57
N GLU A 338 -1.65 -23.26 -16.96
CA GLU A 338 -1.92 -23.56 -18.37
C GLU A 338 -2.66 -22.42 -19.08
N ALA A 339 -3.61 -21.76 -18.41
CA ALA A 339 -4.26 -20.55 -18.89
C ALA A 339 -4.05 -19.42 -17.87
N TRP A 340 -3.43 -18.33 -18.31
CA TRP A 340 -3.06 -17.24 -17.43
C TRP A 340 -3.19 -15.90 -18.17
N ASP A 341 -3.87 -14.91 -17.56
CA ASP A 341 -4.08 -13.59 -18.16
C ASP A 341 -3.07 -12.57 -17.59
N PRO A 342 -2.12 -12.07 -18.40
CA PRO A 342 -1.15 -11.08 -17.95
C PRO A 342 -1.71 -9.65 -17.79
N ARG A 343 -2.99 -9.38 -18.12
CA ARG A 343 -3.55 -8.01 -18.22
C ARG A 343 -3.98 -7.38 -16.89
N GLN A 344 -3.18 -7.47 -15.85
CA GLN A 344 -3.36 -6.66 -14.63
C GLN A 344 -2.16 -5.73 -14.44
N ALA A 345 -2.42 -4.42 -14.53
CA ALA A 345 -1.50 -3.28 -14.40
C ALA A 345 -0.40 -3.12 -15.48
N ILE A 346 -0.67 -2.27 -16.47
CA ILE A 346 0.34 -1.72 -17.40
C ILE A 346 1.03 -0.53 -16.72
N LEU A 347 2.35 -0.59 -16.51
CA LEU A 347 3.15 0.57 -16.08
C LEU A 347 3.52 1.45 -17.29
N PRO A 348 3.77 2.76 -17.11
CA PRO A 348 4.26 3.63 -18.18
C PRO A 348 5.77 3.41 -18.39
N ALA A 349 6.14 2.26 -18.96
CA ALA A 349 7.43 1.96 -19.60
C ALA A 349 7.53 0.44 -19.91
N ALA A 350 7.19 0.05 -21.15
CA ALA A 350 7.60 -1.19 -21.84
C ALA A 350 7.54 -2.56 -21.10
N THR A 351 6.95 -2.66 -19.90
CA THR A 351 6.91 -3.87 -19.08
C THR A 351 5.56 -4.08 -18.40
N VAL A 352 5.24 -5.34 -18.09
CA VAL A 352 4.04 -5.75 -17.33
C VAL A 352 4.50 -6.25 -15.96
N ARG A 353 3.91 -5.74 -14.88
CA ARG A 353 4.22 -6.15 -13.50
C ARG A 353 3.06 -6.92 -12.90
N ILE A 354 3.34 -8.08 -12.32
CA ILE A 354 2.31 -9.02 -11.87
C ILE A 354 2.62 -9.50 -10.46
N ASP A 355 1.58 -9.54 -9.63
CA ASP A 355 1.64 -10.09 -8.27
C ASP A 355 1.53 -11.62 -8.31
N LEU A 356 2.46 -12.30 -7.64
CA LEU A 356 2.49 -13.76 -7.57
C LEU A 356 1.77 -14.29 -6.32
N ALA A 357 1.20 -13.43 -5.46
CA ALA A 357 0.72 -13.77 -4.12
C ALA A 357 -0.68 -14.41 -4.03
N GLU A 358 -1.38 -14.70 -5.14
CA GLU A 358 -2.73 -15.28 -5.06
C GLU A 358 -2.84 -16.74 -5.58
N GLN A 359 -3.29 -17.60 -4.65
CA GLN A 359 -3.80 -19.00 -4.74
C GLN A 359 -2.80 -20.14 -4.37
N PRO A 360 -3.25 -21.18 -3.63
CA PRO A 360 -2.39 -22.17 -2.97
C PRO A 360 -1.61 -23.07 -3.92
N ILE A 361 -0.35 -23.29 -3.59
CA ILE A 361 0.62 -24.09 -4.36
C ILE A 361 0.36 -25.58 -4.12
N GLN A 362 -0.09 -26.30 -5.15
CA GLN A 362 0.06 -27.76 -5.17
C GLN A 362 1.46 -28.11 -5.70
N LEU A 363 2.29 -28.65 -4.80
CA LEU A 363 3.58 -29.25 -5.15
C LEU A 363 3.34 -30.52 -5.98
N GLN A 364 3.67 -30.50 -7.27
CA GLN A 364 4.05 -31.73 -7.96
C GLN A 364 5.57 -31.84 -7.89
N LEU A 365 6.05 -32.69 -6.98
CA LEU A 365 7.45 -33.09 -6.91
C LEU A 365 7.84 -33.77 -8.22
N ILE A 366 8.94 -33.33 -8.83
CA ILE A 366 9.63 -34.07 -9.88
C ILE A 366 10.27 -35.30 -9.23
N PRO A 367 10.04 -36.53 -9.71
CA PRO A 367 10.83 -37.68 -9.30
C PRO A 367 12.29 -37.43 -9.70
N GLN A 368 13.21 -37.48 -8.74
CA GLN A 368 14.64 -37.45 -9.05
C GLN A 368 14.94 -38.55 -10.07
N ALA A 369 15.61 -38.18 -11.17
CA ALA A 369 16.26 -39.17 -12.01
C ALA A 369 17.28 -39.91 -11.13
N VAL A 370 17.02 -41.18 -10.89
CA VAL A 370 17.99 -42.10 -10.30
C VAL A 370 19.09 -42.24 -11.35
N GLU A 371 20.29 -41.73 -11.05
CA GLU A 371 21.49 -42.06 -11.80
C GLU A 371 21.83 -43.54 -11.54
N GLU A 372 21.88 -44.34 -12.60
CA GLU A 372 22.66 -45.60 -12.66
C GLU A 372 23.90 -45.39 -13.53
#